data_AF-A0A2S4LWN2-F1
#
_entry.id   AF-A0A2S4LWN2-F1
#
_cell.length_a   1.000
_cell.length_b   1.000
_cell.length_c   1.000
_cell.angle_alpha   90.00
_cell.angle_beta   90.00
_cell.angle_gamma   90.00
#
_symmetry.space_group_name_H-M   'P 1'
#
loop_
_entity.id
_entity.type
_entity.pdbx_description
1 polymer ?
#
loop_
_entity_poly.entity_id
_entity_poly.type
_entity_poly.pdbx_seq_one_letter_code
_entity_poly.pdbx_strand_id
1 'polypeptide(L)'
;MNSTPAPQWLPFLSFFSQELTQNLTPRLLSQLMRGAGAQFAVQYALADAGTVAEMQDAMNRVWSAIAWGVVEIREAQDWLVMTHYHAPLKAAFGPENVAWAGAFLEGVYETWMHRLGADPQLRMTTAGPADASGTMVFLFGK
;
A
#
# COMPACT_ATOMS: atom_id res chain seq x y z
N MET A 1 11.49 -3.31 12.08
CA MET A 1 10.76 -2.76 13.24
C MET A 1 9.28 -3.00 12.96
N ASN A 2 8.55 -3.62 13.89
CA ASN A 2 7.10 -3.82 13.72
C ASN A 2 6.40 -2.50 13.98
N SER A 3 5.76 -1.95 12.96
CA SER A 3 4.98 -0.73 13.06
C SER A 3 3.64 -1.01 13.71
N THR A 4 3.52 -0.71 14.99
CA THR A 4 2.22 -0.75 15.68
C THR A 4 1.61 0.64 15.65
N PRO A 5 0.35 0.81 15.18
CA PRO A 5 -0.37 2.07 15.34
C PRO A 5 -0.33 2.54 16.79
N ALA A 6 -0.34 3.85 17.01
CA ALA A 6 -0.35 4.38 18.37
C ALA A 6 -1.56 3.81 19.14
N PRO A 7 -1.38 3.29 20.37
CA PRO A 7 -2.37 2.38 21.00
C PRO A 7 -3.78 2.94 21.14
N GLN A 8 -3.90 4.26 21.29
CA GLN A 8 -5.19 4.94 21.41
C GLN A 8 -6.04 4.84 20.13
N TRP A 9 -5.42 4.63 18.96
CA TRP A 9 -6.13 4.50 17.69
C TRP A 9 -6.62 3.09 17.42
N LEU A 10 -6.04 2.06 18.06
CA LEU A 10 -6.36 0.67 17.77
C LEU A 10 -7.84 0.32 18.03
N PRO A 11 -8.45 0.67 19.18
CA PRO A 11 -9.87 0.39 19.40
C PRO A 11 -10.75 1.14 18.40
N PHE A 12 -10.45 2.41 18.13
CA PHE A 12 -11.21 3.22 17.18
C PHE A 12 -11.19 2.62 15.77
N LEU A 13 -10.00 2.30 15.24
CA LEU A 13 -9.85 1.74 13.90
C LEU A 13 -10.48 0.35 13.78
N SER A 14 -10.46 -0.45 14.85
CA SER A 14 -11.12 -1.75 14.88
C SER A 14 -12.65 -1.64 14.85
N PHE A 15 -13.26 -0.76 15.66
CA PHE A 15 -14.72 -0.55 15.58
C PHE A 15 -15.13 0.12 14.27
N PHE A 16 -14.32 1.06 13.77
CA PHE A 16 -14.57 1.71 12.49
C PHE A 16 -14.50 0.72 11.32
N SER A 17 -13.55 -0.22 11.33
CA SER A 17 -13.47 -1.25 10.30
C SER A 17 -14.69 -2.18 10.31
N GLN A 18 -15.23 -2.49 11.49
CA GLN A 18 -16.46 -3.27 11.61
C GLN A 18 -17.65 -2.56 10.95
N GLU A 19 -17.84 -1.27 11.26
CA GLU A 19 -18.92 -0.48 10.64
C GLU A 19 -18.76 -0.37 9.12
N LEU A 20 -17.53 -0.16 8.64
CA LEU A 20 -17.23 -0.13 7.21
C LEU A 20 -17.58 -1.45 6.53
N THR A 21 -17.15 -2.58 7.09
CA THR A 21 -17.40 -3.92 6.52
C THR A 21 -18.88 -4.34 6.62
N GLN A 22 -19.62 -3.85 7.62
CA GLN A 22 -21.06 -4.10 7.73
C GLN A 22 -21.88 -3.32 6.70
N ASN A 23 -21.45 -2.11 6.35
CA ASN A 23 -22.25 -1.19 5.53
C ASN A 23 -21.78 -1.07 4.07
N LEU A 24 -20.55 -1.47 3.75
CA LEU A 24 -19.98 -1.35 2.41
C LEU A 24 -19.54 -2.70 1.86
N THR A 25 -19.70 -2.85 0.54
CA THR A 25 -19.17 -4.03 -0.16
C THR A 25 -17.63 -4.00 -0.18
N PRO A 26 -16.96 -5.17 -0.21
CA PRO A 26 -15.50 -5.23 -0.33
C PRO A 26 -14.95 -4.43 -1.53
N ARG A 27 -15.68 -4.42 -2.65
CA ARG A 27 -15.32 -3.62 -3.83
C ARG A 27 -15.29 -2.13 -3.54
N LEU A 28 -16.32 -1.61 -2.86
CA LEU A 28 -16.38 -0.19 -2.49
C LEU A 28 -15.29 0.17 -1.48
N LEU A 29 -14.99 -0.73 -0.52
CA LEU A 29 -13.90 -0.55 0.43
C LEU A 29 -12.54 -0.49 -0.26
N SER A 30 -12.25 -1.41 -1.17
CA SER A 30 -11.00 -1.36 -1.95
C SER A 30 -10.90 -0.10 -2.80
N GLN A 31 -12.00 0.36 -3.42
CA GLN A 31 -12.02 1.62 -4.19
C GLN A 31 -11.76 2.84 -3.30
N LEU A 32 -12.40 2.90 -2.13
CA LEU A 32 -12.18 3.95 -1.14
C LEU A 32 -10.71 3.99 -0.70
N MET A 33 -10.15 2.83 -0.35
CA MET A 33 -8.76 2.72 0.10
C MET A 33 -7.77 3.06 -1.01
N ARG A 34 -7.99 2.60 -2.25
CA ARG A 34 -7.16 2.99 -3.41
C ARG A 34 -7.20 4.50 -3.63
N GLY A 35 -8.37 5.13 -3.52
CA GLY A 35 -8.52 6.58 -3.62
C GLY A 35 -7.75 7.33 -2.52
N ALA A 36 -7.85 6.86 -1.27
CA ALA A 36 -7.08 7.41 -0.16
C ALA A 36 -5.56 7.26 -0.38
N GLY A 37 -5.12 6.11 -0.90
CA GLY A 37 -3.72 5.87 -1.26
C GLY A 37 -3.22 6.80 -2.36
N ALA A 38 -4.03 7.03 -3.39
CA ALA A 38 -3.69 7.98 -4.45
C ALA A 38 -3.53 9.41 -3.90
N GLN A 39 -4.45 9.87 -3.06
CA GLN A 39 -4.34 11.18 -2.39
C GLN A 39 -3.09 11.27 -1.51
N PHE A 40 -2.78 10.22 -0.76
CA PHE A 40 -1.55 10.13 0.02
C PHE A 40 -0.32 10.30 -0.88
N ALA A 41 -0.24 9.58 -2.00
CA ALA A 41 0.89 9.66 -2.92
C ALA A 41 1.06 11.04 -3.58
N VAL A 42 -0.04 11.78 -3.80
CA VAL A 42 0.01 13.17 -4.25
C VAL A 42 0.63 14.08 -3.20
N GLN A 43 0.22 13.92 -1.93
CA GLN A 43 0.71 14.73 -0.82
C GLN A 43 2.15 14.40 -0.44
N TYR A 44 2.51 13.12 -0.43
CA TYR A 44 3.84 12.60 -0.14
C TYR A 44 4.52 12.21 -1.45
N ALA A 45 4.80 13.21 -2.29
CA ALA A 45 5.47 13.01 -3.55
C ALA A 45 6.90 12.47 -3.33
N LEU A 46 7.31 11.53 -4.18
CA LEU A 46 8.69 11.04 -4.19
C LEU A 46 9.62 12.11 -4.79
N ALA A 47 10.86 12.12 -4.31
CA ALA A 47 11.93 12.77 -5.05
C ALA A 47 12.16 12.05 -6.38
N ASP A 48 12.70 12.75 -7.37
CA ASP A 48 13.07 12.16 -8.66
C ASP A 48 13.98 10.95 -8.47
N ALA A 49 13.72 9.90 -9.24
CA ALA A 49 14.48 8.66 -9.24
C ALA A 49 14.68 8.19 -10.68
N GLY A 50 15.93 7.95 -11.07
CA GLY A 50 16.30 7.49 -12.42
C GLY A 50 16.49 5.98 -12.53
N THR A 51 16.55 5.28 -11.40
CA THR A 51 16.73 3.82 -11.34
C THR A 51 15.75 3.15 -10.38
N VAL A 52 15.55 1.83 -10.53
CA VAL A 52 14.72 1.04 -9.61
C VAL A 52 15.21 1.09 -8.16
N ALA A 53 16.54 1.10 -7.96
CA ALA A 53 17.13 1.23 -6.64
C ALA A 53 16.80 2.60 -6.00
N GLU A 54 16.94 3.69 -6.76
CA GLU A 54 16.59 5.03 -6.28
C GLU A 54 15.09 5.18 -6.00
N MET A 55 14.22 4.55 -6.80
CA MET A 55 12.79 4.49 -6.54
C MET A 55 12.49 3.80 -5.21
N GLN A 56 13.08 2.63 -4.98
CA GLN A 56 12.94 1.89 -3.72
C GLN A 56 13.38 2.74 -2.52
N ASP A 57 14.53 3.41 -2.63
CA ASP A 57 15.04 4.28 -1.58
C ASP A 57 14.13 5.48 -1.33
N ALA A 58 13.59 6.10 -2.40
CA ALA A 58 12.64 7.20 -2.28
C ALA A 58 11.34 6.77 -1.56
N MET A 59 10.77 5.62 -1.93
CA MET A 59 9.58 5.08 -1.29
C MET A 59 9.84 4.75 0.18
N ASN A 60 10.97 4.11 0.48
CA ASN A 60 11.33 3.73 1.85
C ASN A 60 11.65 4.92 2.75
N ARG A 61 12.13 6.04 2.21
CA ARG A 61 12.22 7.30 2.97
C ARG A 61 10.86 7.78 3.45
N VAL A 62 9.84 7.74 2.59
CA VAL A 62 8.46 8.09 2.97
C VAL A 62 7.93 7.12 4.04
N TRP A 63 8.08 5.81 3.82
CA TRP A 63 7.59 4.81 4.76
C TRP A 63 8.28 4.83 6.11
N SER A 64 9.59 5.04 6.13
CA SER A 64 10.35 5.15 7.38
C SER A 64 9.90 6.36 8.21
N ALA A 65 9.62 7.50 7.56
CA ALA A 65 9.22 8.73 8.24
C ALA A 65 7.92 8.61 9.03
N ILE A 66 7.02 7.70 8.63
CA ILE A 66 5.74 7.46 9.31
C ILE A 66 5.66 6.07 9.95
N ALA A 67 6.76 5.32 9.96
CA ALA A 67 6.82 3.91 10.39
C ALA A 67 5.73 3.07 9.69
N TRP A 68 5.69 3.05 8.36
CA TRP A 68 4.73 2.24 7.60
C TRP A 68 5.29 0.97 7.00
N GLY A 69 6.53 0.60 7.35
CA GLY A 69 7.15 -0.62 6.86
C GLY A 69 8.25 -0.32 5.85
N VAL A 70 8.51 -1.28 4.96
CA VAL A 70 9.54 -1.21 3.94
C VAL A 70 9.06 -1.91 2.67
N VAL A 71 9.43 -1.38 1.51
CA VAL A 71 9.19 -1.99 0.21
C VAL A 71 10.49 -2.48 -0.42
N GLU A 72 10.45 -3.67 -1.00
CA GLU A 72 11.45 -4.17 -1.94
C GLU A 72 10.86 -4.11 -3.36
N ILE A 73 11.65 -3.63 -4.32
CA ILE A 73 11.28 -3.58 -5.73
C ILE A 73 12.17 -4.55 -6.51
N ARG A 74 11.55 -5.45 -7.27
CA ARG A 74 12.24 -6.40 -8.16
C ARG A 74 11.71 -6.30 -9.58
N GLU A 75 12.62 -6.28 -10.53
CA GLU A 75 12.28 -6.44 -11.94
C GLU A 75 12.01 -7.91 -12.25
N ALA A 76 10.87 -8.18 -12.88
CA ALA A 76 10.51 -9.45 -13.49
C ALA A 76 10.11 -9.18 -14.95
N GLN A 77 10.16 -10.19 -15.82
CA GLN A 77 10.03 -10.02 -17.28
C GLN A 77 8.95 -9.01 -17.72
N ASP A 78 7.71 -9.21 -17.28
CA ASP A 78 6.58 -8.36 -17.69
C ASP A 78 6.09 -7.44 -16.55
N TRP A 79 6.77 -7.44 -15.40
CA TRP A 79 6.28 -6.82 -14.17
C TRP A 79 7.37 -6.15 -13.37
N LEU A 80 7.08 -4.97 -12.81
CA LEU A 80 7.79 -4.50 -11.63
C LEU A 80 7.06 -5.00 -10.38
N VAL A 81 7.73 -5.82 -9.59
CA VAL A 81 7.17 -6.46 -8.40
C VAL A 81 7.53 -5.63 -7.17
N MET A 82 6.52 -5.20 -6.43
CA MET A 82 6.68 -4.51 -5.15
C MET A 82 6.23 -5.41 -4.01
N THR A 83 7.16 -5.77 -3.13
CA THR A 83 6.83 -6.50 -1.89
C THR A 83 6.90 -5.54 -0.72
N HIS A 84 5.77 -5.28 -0.08
CA HIS A 84 5.69 -4.41 1.08
C HIS A 84 5.59 -5.24 2.37
N TYR A 85 6.53 -5.00 3.28
CA TYR A 85 6.67 -5.68 4.56
C TYR A 85 6.28 -4.75 5.71
N HIS A 86 5.67 -5.34 6.74
CA HIS A 86 5.41 -4.66 8.02
C HIS A 86 4.46 -3.45 7.96
N ALA A 87 3.55 -3.42 7.00
CA ALA A 87 2.48 -2.44 6.98
C ALA A 87 1.63 -2.54 8.26
N PRO A 88 1.23 -1.41 8.89
CA PRO A 88 0.43 -1.42 10.11
C PRO A 88 -1.04 -1.82 9.86
N LEU A 89 -1.42 -2.19 8.64
CA LEU A 89 -2.82 -2.43 8.23
C LEU A 89 -3.46 -3.60 8.97
N LYS A 90 -2.73 -4.71 9.15
CA LYS A 90 -3.26 -5.88 9.89
C LYS A 90 -3.55 -5.54 11.34
N ALA A 91 -2.67 -4.77 11.98
CA ALA A 91 -2.85 -4.32 13.35
C ALA A 91 -3.97 -3.27 13.47
N ALA A 92 -4.10 -2.38 12.49
CA ALA A 92 -5.10 -1.31 12.46
C ALA A 92 -6.53 -1.82 12.20
N PHE A 93 -6.71 -2.68 11.20
CA PHE A 93 -8.02 -3.05 10.67
C PHE A 93 -8.44 -4.48 10.99
N GLY A 94 -7.53 -5.31 11.50
CA GLY A 94 -7.79 -6.73 11.75
C GLY A 94 -7.37 -7.62 10.56
N PRO A 95 -7.04 -8.91 10.81
CA PRO A 95 -6.55 -9.84 9.80
C PRO A 95 -7.54 -10.10 8.65
N GLU A 96 -8.84 -10.09 8.93
CA GLU A 96 -9.92 -10.31 7.97
C GLU A 96 -10.09 -9.16 6.96
N ASN A 97 -9.56 -7.98 7.29
CA ASN A 97 -9.76 -6.75 6.54
C ASN A 97 -8.54 -6.35 5.69
N VAL A 98 -7.44 -7.11 5.76
CA VAL A 98 -6.18 -6.77 5.07
C VAL A 98 -6.35 -6.69 3.55
N ALA A 99 -7.23 -7.49 2.96
CA ALA A 99 -7.45 -7.51 1.51
C ALA A 99 -7.94 -6.15 0.97
N TRP A 100 -8.98 -5.57 1.56
CA TRP A 100 -9.48 -4.25 1.13
C TRP A 100 -8.63 -3.11 1.67
N ALA A 101 -8.04 -3.25 2.87
CA ALA A 101 -7.14 -2.24 3.43
C ALA A 101 -5.86 -2.08 2.60
N GLY A 102 -5.33 -3.20 2.07
CA GLY A 102 -4.14 -3.23 1.22
C GLY A 102 -4.27 -2.44 -0.08
N ALA A 103 -5.50 -2.20 -0.55
CA ALA A 103 -5.75 -1.35 -1.72
C ALA A 103 -5.26 0.10 -1.51
N PHE A 104 -5.05 0.55 -0.26
CA PHE A 104 -4.34 1.80 0.02
C PHE A 104 -2.93 1.79 -0.58
N LEU A 105 -2.14 0.76 -0.31
CA LEU A 105 -0.77 0.67 -0.85
C LEU A 105 -0.79 0.51 -2.38
N GLU A 106 -1.76 -0.22 -2.92
CA GLU A 106 -1.97 -0.32 -4.37
C GLU A 106 -2.17 1.05 -5.02
N GLY A 107 -3.03 1.90 -4.43
CA GLY A 107 -3.27 3.26 -4.90
C GLY A 107 -2.06 4.19 -4.73
N VAL A 108 -1.31 4.04 -3.63
CA VAL A 108 -0.06 4.80 -3.42
C VAL A 108 0.94 4.47 -4.51
N TYR A 109 1.24 3.18 -4.70
CA TYR A 109 2.28 2.77 -5.62
C TYR A 109 1.92 3.07 -7.07
N GLU A 110 0.69 2.82 -7.50
CA GLU A 110 0.25 3.20 -8.85
C GLU A 110 0.48 4.69 -9.12
N THR A 111 0.08 5.54 -8.17
CA THR A 111 0.21 7.00 -8.31
C THR A 111 1.66 7.44 -8.33
N TRP A 112 2.53 6.86 -7.50
CA TRP A 112 3.96 7.14 -7.54
C TRP A 112 4.61 6.69 -8.84
N MET A 113 4.28 5.50 -9.34
CA MET A 113 4.81 5.01 -10.62
C MET A 113 4.42 5.94 -11.78
N HIS A 114 3.16 6.38 -11.85
CA HIS A 114 2.73 7.33 -12.89
C HIS A 114 3.43 8.69 -12.76
N ARG A 115 3.66 9.18 -11.54
CA ARG A 115 4.40 10.44 -11.31
C ARG A 115 5.87 10.37 -11.69
N LEU A 116 6.47 9.19 -11.57
CA LEU A 116 7.83 8.90 -12.04
C LEU A 116 7.91 8.65 -13.56
N GLY A 117 6.79 8.83 -14.29
CA GLY A 117 6.76 8.79 -15.74
C GLY A 117 6.39 7.45 -16.37
N ALA A 118 5.89 6.48 -15.57
CA ALA A 118 5.37 5.23 -16.12
C ALA A 118 4.14 5.47 -17.03
N ASP A 119 3.96 4.59 -18.02
CA ASP A 119 2.82 4.63 -18.93
C ASP A 119 1.48 4.62 -18.16
N PRO A 120 0.58 5.59 -18.41
CA PRO A 120 -0.70 5.73 -17.70
C PRO A 120 -1.67 4.56 -17.95
N GLN A 121 -1.37 3.62 -18.85
CA GLN A 121 -2.12 2.39 -19.04
C GLN A 121 -1.70 1.28 -18.06
N LEU A 122 -0.48 1.34 -17.50
CA LEU A 122 -0.01 0.36 -16.53
C LEU A 122 -0.78 0.52 -15.22
N ARG A 123 -1.07 -0.61 -14.58
CA ARG A 123 -1.83 -0.66 -13.32
C ARG A 123 -1.02 -1.35 -12.25
N MET A 124 -1.24 -0.93 -11.01
CA MET A 124 -0.89 -1.72 -9.85
C MET A 124 -2.02 -2.69 -9.54
N THR A 125 -1.68 -3.96 -9.32
CA THR A 125 -2.61 -5.01 -8.88
C THR A 125 -1.98 -5.83 -7.75
N THR A 126 -2.80 -6.38 -6.85
CA THR A 126 -2.29 -7.34 -5.85
C THR A 126 -2.02 -8.71 -6.50
N ALA A 127 -0.87 -9.32 -6.19
CA ALA A 127 -0.52 -10.66 -6.68
C ALA A 127 -1.31 -11.77 -5.97
N GLY A 128 -1.91 -11.47 -4.81
CA GLY A 128 -2.62 -12.44 -3.99
C GLY A 128 -2.99 -11.89 -2.61
N PRO A 129 -3.51 -12.75 -1.71
CA PRO A 129 -3.72 -12.37 -0.32
C PRO A 129 -2.39 -12.09 0.38
N ALA A 130 -2.42 -11.23 1.40
CA ALA A 130 -1.27 -11.03 2.27
C ALA A 130 -0.91 -12.32 3.01
N ASP A 131 0.38 -12.52 3.29
CA ASP A 131 0.81 -13.69 4.05
C ASP A 131 0.47 -13.58 5.55
N ALA A 132 0.84 -14.59 6.33
CA ALA A 132 0.58 -14.61 7.77
C ALA A 132 1.21 -13.43 8.52
N SER A 133 2.30 -12.86 8.01
CA SER A 133 2.98 -11.68 8.57
C SER A 133 2.32 -10.35 8.16
N GLY A 134 1.40 -10.37 7.18
CA GLY A 134 0.81 -9.19 6.59
C GLY A 134 1.64 -8.61 5.43
N THR A 135 2.61 -9.36 4.91
CA THR A 135 3.38 -8.97 3.72
C THR A 135 2.47 -9.04 2.49
N MET A 136 2.51 -7.99 1.68
CA MET A 136 1.70 -7.86 0.45
C MET A 136 2.62 -7.73 -0.76
N VAL A 137 2.25 -8.41 -1.85
CA VAL A 137 2.98 -8.36 -3.12
C VAL A 137 2.09 -7.72 -4.16
N PHE A 138 2.63 -6.73 -4.86
CA PHE A 138 1.96 -5.98 -5.90
C PHE A 138 2.71 -6.11 -7.22
N LEU A 139 1.97 -6.16 -8.32
CA LEU A 139 2.47 -6.26 -9.67
C LEU A 139 2.10 -4.98 -10.43
N PHE A 140 3.11 -4.31 -10.97
CA PHE A 140 2.94 -3.16 -11.84
C PHE A 140 3.19 -3.55 -13.29
N GLY A 141 2.16 -3.49 -14.13
CA GLY A 141 2.19 -3.98 -15.51
C GLY A 141 0.83 -3.88 -16.20
N LYS A 142 0.63 -4.68 -17.26
CA LYS A 142 -0.61 -4.72 -18.06
C LYS A 142 -1.50 -5.91 -17.70
#